data_AF-A0A9D5V8S4-F1
#
_entry.id   AF-A0A9D5V8S4-F1
#
_cell.length_a   1.000
_cell.length_b   1.000
_cell.length_c   1.000
_cell.angle_alpha   90.00
_cell.angle_beta   90.00
_cell.angle_gamma   90.00
#
_symmetry.space_group_name_H-M   'P 1'
#
loop_
_entity.id
_entity.type
_entity.pdbx_description
1 polymer ?
#
loop_
_entity_poly.entity_id
_entity_poly.type
_entity_poly.pdbx_seq_one_letter_code
_entity_poly.pdbx_strand_id
1 'polypeptide(L)'
;NANLSLLDDLLADARTESGTTGVTTAVTLDSVPVDESLAVEWTVHARSVANPAKVWSGKILAVHDGTETADATQAKHTAFAILKTGSISQLDFDVDLNGAGSTQVLRLRASSGEAADLRAVRSVVTGA
;
A
#
# COMPACT_ATOMS: atom_id res chain seq x y z
N ASN A 1 -22.08 2.86 -25.59
CA ASN A 1 -22.09 1.39 -25.82
C ASN A 1 -22.02 0.74 -24.45
N ALA A 2 -23.09 0.07 -23.99
CA ALA A 2 -23.20 -0.41 -22.60
C ALA A 2 -22.04 -1.34 -22.19
N ASN A 3 -21.48 -2.08 -23.14
CA ASN A 3 -20.33 -2.96 -22.91
C ASN A 3 -19.03 -2.21 -22.59
N LEU A 4 -18.86 -0.98 -23.10
CA LEU A 4 -17.68 -0.17 -22.77
C LEU A 4 -17.79 0.39 -21.34
N SER A 5 -18.99 0.78 -20.90
CA SER A 5 -19.23 1.24 -19.53
C SER A 5 -18.97 0.13 -18.51
N LEU A 6 -19.46 -1.08 -18.78
CA LEU A 6 -19.22 -2.24 -17.90
C LEU A 6 -17.73 -2.59 -17.82
N LEU A 7 -17.00 -2.45 -18.92
CA LEU A 7 -15.56 -2.70 -18.95
C LEU A 7 -14.81 -1.65 -18.12
N ASP A 8 -15.18 -0.37 -18.22
CA ASP A 8 -14.59 0.71 -17.43
C ASP A 8 -14.82 0.50 -15.93
N ASP A 9 -16.03 0.09 -15.53
CA ASP A 9 -16.35 -0.24 -14.14
C ASP A 9 -15.51 -1.44 -13.65
N LEU A 10 -15.36 -2.48 -14.47
CA LEU A 10 -14.59 -3.67 -14.12
C LEU A 10 -13.08 -3.38 -13.99
N LEU A 11 -12.55 -2.47 -14.83
CA LEU A 11 -11.16 -2.03 -14.77
C LEU A 11 -10.89 -1.13 -13.56
N ALA A 12 -11.86 -0.30 -13.18
CA ALA A 12 -11.79 0.51 -11.97
C ALA A 12 -11.78 -0.39 -10.71
N ASP A 13 -12.63 -1.41 -10.66
CA ASP A 13 -12.66 -2.38 -9.56
C ASP A 13 -11.38 -3.24 -9.52
N ALA A 14 -10.83 -3.61 -10.68
CA ALA A 14 -9.58 -4.36 -10.75
C ALA A 14 -8.37 -3.59 -10.22
N ARG A 15 -8.46 -2.24 -10.13
CA ARG A 15 -7.36 -1.39 -9.68
C ARG A 15 -7.75 -0.63 -8.41
N THR A 16 -7.41 -1.19 -7.25
CA THR A 16 -7.53 -0.43 -6.01
C THR A 16 -6.38 0.57 -5.86
N GLU A 17 -6.71 1.86 -5.88
CA GLU A 17 -5.83 2.97 -5.53
C GLU A 17 -6.24 3.56 -4.19
N SER A 18 -5.25 3.90 -3.37
CA SER A 18 -5.42 4.63 -2.11
C SER A 18 -4.48 5.83 -2.06
N GLY A 19 -4.83 6.84 -1.28
CA GLY A 19 -4.01 8.04 -1.17
C GLY A 19 -4.30 8.86 0.08
N THR A 20 -3.30 9.62 0.51
CA THR A 20 -3.41 10.54 1.64
C THR A 20 -2.53 11.75 1.39
N THR A 21 -3.00 12.94 1.73
CA THR A 21 -2.28 14.19 1.51
C THR A 21 -1.67 14.71 2.81
N GLY A 22 -0.57 15.47 2.70
CA GLY A 22 0.05 16.17 3.83
C GLY A 22 0.52 15.27 4.98
N VAL A 23 0.93 14.03 4.70
CA VAL A 23 1.38 13.08 5.73
C VAL A 23 2.66 13.58 6.39
N THR A 24 2.63 13.66 7.73
CA THR A 24 3.74 14.09 8.60
C THR A 24 3.95 13.16 9.80
N THR A 25 3.06 12.18 9.99
CA THR A 25 3.11 11.17 11.05
C THR A 25 2.64 9.85 10.46
N ALA A 26 2.82 8.75 11.18
CA ALA A 26 2.45 7.44 10.67
C ALA A 26 0.93 7.33 10.42
N VAL A 27 0.55 7.10 9.16
CA VAL A 27 -0.83 6.85 8.74
C VAL A 27 -0.95 5.49 8.06
N THR A 28 -2.15 4.92 8.05
CA THR A 28 -2.47 3.75 7.22
C THR A 28 -2.80 4.25 5.82
N LEU A 29 -2.02 3.82 4.82
CA LEU A 29 -2.22 4.19 3.41
C LEU A 29 -3.10 3.17 2.69
N ASP A 30 -2.97 1.89 3.01
CA ASP A 30 -3.82 0.83 2.49
C ASP A 30 -3.94 -0.33 3.50
N SER A 31 -4.96 -1.17 3.32
CA SER A 31 -5.17 -2.39 4.10
C SER A 31 -5.79 -3.49 3.25
N VAL A 32 -5.31 -4.72 3.42
CA VAL A 32 -5.81 -5.91 2.72
C VAL A 32 -6.14 -7.00 3.75
N PRO A 33 -7.28 -7.71 3.63
CA PRO A 33 -7.59 -8.85 4.49
C PRO A 33 -6.52 -9.95 4.40
N VAL A 34 -6.11 -10.48 5.55
CA VAL A 34 -5.14 -11.59 5.62
C VAL A 34 -5.72 -12.87 5.02
N ASP A 35 -6.99 -13.17 5.31
CA ASP A 35 -7.63 -14.42 4.86
C ASP A 35 -7.73 -14.54 3.33
N GLU A 36 -7.72 -13.42 2.61
CA GLU A 36 -7.90 -13.38 1.16
C GLU A 36 -6.58 -13.18 0.40
N SER A 37 -5.45 -12.95 1.11
CA SER A 37 -4.17 -12.63 0.50
C SER A 37 -3.06 -13.59 0.92
N LEU A 38 -2.20 -13.95 -0.04
CA LEU A 38 -0.94 -14.67 0.21
C LEU A 38 0.25 -13.70 0.16
N ALA A 39 0.15 -12.70 -0.72
CA ALA A 39 1.14 -11.64 -0.87
C ALA A 39 0.47 -10.38 -1.42
N VAL A 40 1.01 -9.22 -1.08
CA VAL A 40 0.55 -7.92 -1.60
C VAL A 40 1.74 -7.12 -2.09
N GLU A 41 1.63 -6.59 -3.32
CA GLU A 41 2.55 -5.60 -3.86
C GLU A 41 1.86 -4.24 -3.93
N TRP A 42 2.46 -3.22 -3.33
CA TRP A 42 2.07 -1.83 -3.51
C TRP A 42 3.07 -1.10 -4.40
N THR A 43 2.58 -0.47 -5.46
CA THR A 43 3.34 0.56 -6.17
C THR A 43 2.99 1.91 -5.55
N VAL A 44 3.99 2.58 -4.98
CA VAL A 44 3.80 3.80 -4.19
C VAL A 44 4.49 4.99 -4.86
N HIS A 45 3.81 6.14 -4.79
CA HIS A 45 4.34 7.44 -5.20
C HIS A 45 4.18 8.43 -4.04
N ALA A 46 5.27 9.09 -3.66
CA ALA A 46 5.28 10.15 -2.65
C ALA A 46 5.87 11.43 -3.25
N ARG A 47 5.27 12.57 -2.95
CA ARG A 47 5.74 13.89 -3.39
C ARG A 47 5.72 14.87 -2.21
N SER A 48 6.82 15.59 -2.00
CA SER A 48 6.82 16.65 -0.98
C SER A 48 5.86 17.77 -1.37
N VAL A 49 5.06 18.20 -0.40
CA VAL A 49 4.14 19.34 -0.54
C VAL A 49 4.94 20.64 -0.63
N ALA A 50 5.97 20.80 0.19
CA ALA A 50 6.77 22.02 0.25
C ALA A 50 7.73 22.17 -0.94
N ASN A 51 8.25 21.06 -1.48
CA ASN A 51 9.12 21.06 -2.65
C ASN A 51 8.75 19.94 -3.62
N PRO A 52 7.86 20.19 -4.59
CA PRO A 52 7.37 19.18 -5.54
C PRO A 52 8.42 18.52 -6.44
N ALA A 53 9.67 19.03 -6.47
CA ALA A 53 10.78 18.36 -7.15
C ALA A 53 11.29 17.14 -6.37
N LYS A 54 10.98 17.06 -5.06
CA LYS A 54 11.26 15.89 -4.22
C LYS A 54 10.18 14.84 -4.43
N VAL A 55 10.56 13.74 -5.05
CA VAL A 55 9.68 12.61 -5.36
C VAL A 55 10.37 11.31 -4.96
N TRP A 56 9.58 10.39 -4.41
CA TRP A 56 9.95 9.01 -4.20
C TRP A 56 8.92 8.14 -4.93
N SER A 57 9.37 7.14 -5.67
CA SER A 57 8.49 6.14 -6.26
C SER A 57 9.14 4.77 -6.15
N GLY A 58 8.38 3.75 -5.80
CA GLY A 58 8.93 2.41 -5.62
C GLY A 58 7.85 1.38 -5.39
N LYS A 59 8.28 0.14 -5.19
CA LYS A 59 7.40 -0.98 -4.90
C LYS A 59 7.69 -1.55 -3.52
N ILE A 60 6.64 -2.00 -2.85
CA ILE A 60 6.69 -2.67 -1.56
C ILE A 60 6.00 -4.01 -1.72
N LEU A 61 6.73 -5.10 -1.58
CA LEU A 61 6.17 -6.46 -1.56
C LEU A 61 6.11 -6.93 -0.11
N ALA A 62 4.96 -7.41 0.31
CA ALA A 62 4.74 -7.97 1.63
C ALA A 62 4.07 -9.34 1.60
N VAL A 63 4.35 -10.12 2.64
CA VAL A 63 3.80 -11.45 2.91
C VAL A 63 3.51 -11.59 4.40
N HIS A 64 2.65 -12.53 4.76
CA HIS A 64 2.37 -12.93 6.13
C HIS A 64 2.34 -14.45 6.28
N ASP A 65 2.28 -14.93 7.51
CA ASP A 65 2.20 -16.36 7.86
C ASP A 65 0.78 -16.86 8.18
N GLY A 66 -0.24 -16.00 8.05
CA GLY A 66 -1.64 -16.36 8.27
C GLY A 66 -2.22 -17.33 7.24
N THR A 67 -3.32 -17.97 7.61
CA THR A 67 -4.11 -18.90 6.79
C THR A 67 -5.61 -18.65 7.02
N GLU A 68 -6.50 -19.21 6.19
CA GLU A 68 -7.96 -19.09 6.40
C GLU A 68 -8.47 -19.53 7.79
N THR A 69 -7.69 -20.35 8.50
CA THR A 69 -8.10 -20.90 9.81
C THR A 69 -7.25 -20.42 10.98
N ALA A 70 -6.22 -19.62 10.72
CA ALA A 70 -5.30 -19.15 11.74
C ALA A 70 -4.75 -17.77 11.38
N ASP A 71 -4.92 -16.83 12.31
CA ASP A 71 -4.39 -15.48 12.23
C ASP A 71 -2.89 -15.46 11.93
N ALA A 72 -2.46 -14.52 11.09
CA ALA A 72 -1.07 -14.20 10.92
C ALA A 72 -0.48 -13.68 12.24
N THR A 73 0.72 -14.11 12.55
CA THR A 73 1.52 -13.62 13.69
C THR A 73 2.68 -12.76 13.23
N GLN A 74 3.08 -12.88 11.96
CA GLN A 74 4.20 -12.17 11.39
C GLN A 74 3.87 -11.65 10.00
N ALA A 75 4.31 -10.43 9.73
CA ALA A 75 4.42 -9.88 8.39
C ALA A 75 5.89 -9.61 8.08
N LYS A 76 6.26 -9.79 6.81
CA LYS A 76 7.57 -9.37 6.27
C LYS A 76 7.33 -8.58 5.02
N HIS A 77 8.15 -7.57 4.80
CA HIS A 77 8.09 -6.76 3.60
C HIS A 77 9.49 -6.38 3.12
N THR A 78 9.57 -6.00 1.86
CA THR A 78 10.77 -5.42 1.26
C THR A 78 10.37 -4.31 0.29
N ALA A 79 11.18 -3.26 0.24
CA ALA A 79 11.04 -2.18 -0.72
C ALA A 79 12.06 -2.34 -1.85
N PHE A 80 11.62 -2.23 -3.10
CA PHE A 80 12.45 -2.42 -4.28
C PHE A 80 12.01 -1.51 -5.44
N ALA A 81 12.80 -1.50 -6.51
CA ALA A 81 12.59 -0.61 -7.67
C ALA A 81 12.43 0.88 -7.29
N ILE A 82 13.19 1.32 -6.28
CA ILE A 82 13.07 2.65 -5.71
C ILE A 82 13.78 3.67 -6.61
N LEU A 83 13.03 4.67 -7.05
CA LEU A 83 13.49 5.83 -7.81
C LEU A 83 13.20 7.09 -7.01
N LYS A 84 14.18 8.00 -6.92
CA LYS A 84 14.06 9.26 -6.19
C LYS A 84 14.57 10.42 -7.03
N THR A 85 13.85 11.53 -7.02
CA THR A 85 14.39 12.84 -7.39
C THR A 85 14.39 13.70 -6.13
N GLY A 86 15.55 14.19 -5.70
CA GLY A 86 15.67 14.78 -4.36
C GLY A 86 15.42 13.77 -3.23
N SER A 87 15.15 14.26 -2.02
CA SER A 87 14.85 13.40 -0.87
C SER A 87 13.79 14.04 0.01
N ILE A 88 12.73 13.28 0.28
CA ILE A 88 11.69 13.63 1.25
C ILE A 88 12.22 13.25 2.64
N SER A 89 12.29 14.21 3.56
CA SER A 89 12.87 14.03 4.90
C SER A 89 12.13 12.95 5.68
N GLN A 90 12.85 11.97 6.22
CA GLN A 90 12.31 10.89 7.07
C GLN A 90 11.09 10.17 6.48
N LEU A 91 10.99 10.10 5.14
CA LEU A 91 9.98 9.28 4.49
C LEU A 91 10.28 7.80 4.73
N ASP A 92 9.33 7.12 5.35
CA ASP A 92 9.44 5.71 5.71
C ASP A 92 8.13 4.96 5.42
N PHE A 93 8.27 3.68 5.10
CA PHE A 93 7.18 2.78 4.83
C PHE A 93 7.33 1.53 5.67
N ASP A 94 6.22 1.10 6.27
CA ASP A 94 6.17 -0.08 7.10
C ASP A 94 4.95 -0.93 6.73
N VAL A 95 5.02 -2.22 7.05
CA VAL A 95 3.91 -3.14 6.88
C VAL A 95 3.70 -3.89 8.19
N ASP A 96 2.51 -3.73 8.77
CA ASP A 96 2.12 -4.37 10.01
C ASP A 96 0.80 -5.16 9.88
N LEU A 97 0.55 -6.02 10.87
CA LEU A 97 -0.71 -6.73 11.04
C LEU A 97 -1.57 -5.99 12.05
N ASN A 98 -2.87 -5.95 11.82
CA ASN A 98 -3.82 -5.32 12.72
C ASN A 98 -5.15 -6.06 12.75
N GLY A 99 -5.75 -6.15 13.93
CA GLY A 99 -6.97 -6.93 14.13
C GLY A 99 -6.66 -8.41 14.44
N ALA A 100 -7.72 -9.22 14.42
CA ALA A 100 -7.70 -10.64 14.71
C ALA A 100 -8.89 -11.35 14.04
N GLY A 101 -8.81 -12.68 13.92
CA GLY A 101 -9.78 -13.49 13.20
C GLY A 101 -10.02 -12.99 11.77
N SER A 102 -11.27 -13.12 11.31
CA SER A 102 -11.69 -12.70 9.96
C SER A 102 -11.64 -11.19 9.69
N THR A 103 -11.16 -10.40 10.66
CA THR A 103 -10.98 -8.95 10.52
C THR A 103 -9.50 -8.55 10.53
N GLN A 104 -8.60 -9.53 10.60
CA GLN A 104 -7.17 -9.26 10.55
C GLN A 104 -6.78 -8.76 9.16
N VAL A 105 -6.05 -7.65 9.14
CA VAL A 105 -5.58 -7.00 7.92
C VAL A 105 -4.07 -6.82 7.94
N LEU A 106 -3.47 -6.96 6.77
CA LEU A 106 -2.12 -6.49 6.46
C LEU A 106 -2.21 -5.03 6.01
N ARG A 107 -1.51 -4.12 6.69
CA ARG A 107 -1.58 -2.68 6.41
C ARG A 107 -0.29 -2.16 5.84
N LEU A 108 -0.39 -1.38 4.77
CA LEU A 108 0.69 -0.49 4.36
C LEU A 108 0.59 0.80 5.15
N ARG A 109 1.66 1.14 5.86
CA ARG A 109 1.78 2.37 6.64
C ARG A 109 2.87 3.26 6.07
N ALA A 110 2.67 4.55 6.15
CA ALA A 110 3.62 5.55 5.69
C ALA A 110 3.79 6.65 6.72
N SER A 111 5.00 7.15 6.88
CA SER A 111 5.30 8.33 7.69
C SER A 111 6.32 9.21 6.98
N SER A 112 6.37 10.50 7.32
CA SER A 112 7.30 11.45 6.71
C SER A 112 7.60 12.57 7.69
N GLY A 113 8.84 13.06 7.72
CA GLY A 113 9.25 14.20 8.56
C GLY A 113 8.92 15.56 7.96
N GLU A 114 8.56 15.60 6.68
CA GLU A 114 7.95 16.76 6.02
C GLU A 114 6.63 16.38 5.35
N ALA A 115 5.71 17.33 5.16
CA ALA A 115 4.41 17.04 4.55
C ALA A 115 4.58 16.43 3.14
N ALA A 116 4.04 15.24 2.95
CA ALA A 116 4.10 14.51 1.69
C ALA A 116 2.71 14.01 1.26
N ASP A 117 2.41 14.14 -0.04
CA ASP A 117 1.25 13.53 -0.66
C ASP A 117 1.64 12.14 -1.16
N LEU A 118 0.86 11.14 -0.77
CA LEU A 118 1.13 9.72 -1.00
C LEU A 118 -0.02 9.09 -1.77
N ARG A 119 0.33 8.21 -2.72
CA ARG A 119 -0.59 7.33 -3.42
C ARG A 119 -0.01 5.93 -3.49
N ALA A 120 -0.86 4.92 -3.33
CA ALA A 120 -0.51 3.53 -3.53
C ALA A 120 -1.51 2.87 -4.48
N VAL A 121 -1.02 1.97 -5.32
CA VAL A 121 -1.84 1.05 -6.10
C VAL A 121 -1.43 -0.35 -5.69
N ARG A 122 -2.40 -1.19 -5.33
CA ARG A 122 -2.11 -2.57 -4.91
C ARG A 122 -2.33 -3.60 -6.02
N SER A 123 -1.57 -4.67 -5.93
CA SER A 123 -1.79 -5.95 -6.61
C SER A 123 -1.71 -7.06 -5.56
N VAL A 124 -2.66 -7.99 -5.57
CA VAL A 124 -2.80 -9.04 -4.55
C VAL A 124 -2.63 -10.40 -5.21
N VAL A 125 -1.81 -11.26 -4.61
CA VAL A 125 -1.81 -12.69 -4.88
C VAL A 125 -2.81 -13.30 -3.90
N THR A 126 -3.92 -13.84 -4.42
CA THR A 126 -4.98 -14.44 -3.60
C THR A 126 -4.68 -15.92 -3.33
N GLY A 127 -5.22 -16.42 -2.21
CA GLY A 127 -5.30 -17.86 -1.96
C GLY A 127 -6.19 -18.56 -2.99
N ALA A 128 -6.03 -19.89 -3.12
CA ALA A 128 -6.89 -20.74 -3.93
C ALA A 128 -7.90 -21.48 -3.06
#